data_AF-A0A939A0V3-F1
#
_entry.id   AF-A0A939A0V3-F1
#
_cell.length_a   1.000
_cell.length_b   1.000
_cell.length_c   1.000
_cell.angle_alpha   90.00
_cell.angle_beta   90.00
_cell.angle_gamma   90.00
#
_symmetry.space_group_name_H-M   'P 1'
#
loop_
_entity.id
_entity.type
_entity.pdbx_description
1 polymer ?
#
loop_
_entity_poly.entity_id
_entity_poly.type
_entity_poly.pdbx_seq_one_letter_code
_entity_poly.pdbx_strand_id
1 'polypeptide(L)' 'MVLNPIEQVWQYIKRRLRWLLPKNLDELRAALYAEIGKLSKPIIASIARRQYILVALSVASF' A
#
# COMPACT_ATOMS: atom_id res chain seq x y z
N MET A 1 -8.46 12.62 -10.83
CA MET A 1 -7.95 13.04 -9.50
C MET A 1 -6.68 12.28 -9.19
N VAL A 2 -5.61 12.99 -8.84
CA VAL A 2 -4.31 12.43 -8.49
C VAL A 2 -4.41 11.78 -7.11
N LEU A 3 -4.38 10.45 -7.04
CA LEU A 3 -4.34 9.73 -5.76
C LEU A 3 -2.93 9.84 -5.17
N ASN A 4 -2.82 10.24 -3.90
CA ASN A 4 -1.57 10.23 -3.14
C ASN A 4 -0.96 8.80 -3.16
N PRO A 5 0.38 8.62 -3.19
CA PRO A 5 1.05 7.33 -3.02
C PRO A 5 0.44 6.40 -1.98
N ILE A 6 0.07 6.92 -0.82
CA ILE A 6 -0.51 6.12 0.26
C ILE A 6 -1.83 5.50 -0.22
N GLU A 7 -2.68 6.29 -0.87
CA GLU A 7 -3.95 5.80 -1.42
C GLU A 7 -3.72 4.84 -2.59
N GLN A 8 -2.68 5.03 -3.41
CA GLN A 8 -2.33 4.09 -4.47
C GLN A 8 -1.93 2.72 -3.90
N VAL A 9 -1.11 2.71 -2.84
CA VAL A 9 -0.73 1.49 -2.12
C VAL A 9 -1.94 0.87 -1.42
N TRP A 10 -2.81 1.68 -0.83
CA TRP A 10 -4.02 1.20 -0.17
C TRP A 10 -4.98 0.53 -1.16
N GLN A 11 -5.20 1.12 -2.34
CA GLN A 11 -5.99 0.49 -3.41
C GLN A 11 -5.36 -0.82 -3.89
N TYR A 12 -4.04 -0.90 -3.95
CA TYR A 12 -3.33 -2.13 -4.27
C TYR A 12 -3.61 -3.24 -3.24
N ILE A 13 -3.50 -2.94 -1.95
CA ILE A 13 -3.80 -3.89 -0.86
C ILE A 13 -5.27 -4.32 -0.91
N LYS A 14 -6.20 -3.36 -1.06
CA LYS A 14 -7.65 -3.65 -1.18
C LYS A 14 -7.99 -4.59 -2.33
N ARG A 15 -7.31 -4.47 -3.48
CA ARG A 15 -7.52 -5.37 -4.62
C ARG A 15 -7.12 -6.81 -4.29
N ARG A 16 -6.09 -7.00 -3.48
CA ARG A 16 -5.63 -8.32 -3.05
C ARG A 16 -6.53 -8.93 -1.98
N LEU A 17 -7.03 -8.10 -1.07
CA LEU A 17 -7.99 -8.51 -0.04
C LEU A 17 -9.42 -8.61 -0.57
N ARG A 18 -9.70 -8.19 -1.81
CA ARG A 18 -11.06 -8.20 -2.41
C ARG A 18 -11.71 -9.57 -2.39
N TRP A 19 -10.90 -10.62 -2.55
CA TRP A 19 -11.37 -12.00 -2.61
C TRP A 19 -11.28 -12.72 -1.25
N LEU A 20 -10.84 -12.00 -0.20
CA LEU A 20 -10.79 -12.53 1.15
C LEU A 20 -12.17 -12.34 1.80
N LEU A 21 -12.74 -13.42 2.32
CA LEU A 21 -13.97 -13.40 3.13
C LEU A 21 -13.62 -13.79 4.58
N PRO A 22 -13.02 -12.87 5.37
CA PRO A 22 -12.63 -13.19 6.74
C PRO A 22 -13.87 -13.40 7.61
N LYS A 23 -13.85 -14.43 8.47
CA LYS A 23 -14.97 -14.75 9.37
C LYS A 23 -14.97 -13.89 10.63
N ASN A 24 -13.81 -13.30 10.97
CA ASN A 24 -13.62 -12.44 12.12
C ASN A 24 -12.61 -11.32 11.82
N LEU A 25 -12.55 -10.32 12.70
CA LEU A 25 -11.65 -9.17 12.55
C LEU A 25 -10.17 -9.55 12.67
N ASP A 26 -9.84 -10.60 13.42
CA ASP A 26 -8.48 -11.08 13.59
C ASP A 26 -7.91 -11.68 12.30
N GLU A 27 -8.70 -12.44 11.56
CA GLU A 27 -8.36 -12.96 10.23
C GLU A 27 -8.12 -11.83 9.23
N LEU A 28 -8.98 -10.80 9.24
CA LEU A 28 -8.78 -9.61 8.41
C LEU A 28 -7.49 -8.90 8.76
N ARG A 29 -7.23 -8.72 10.06
CA ARG A 29 -6.03 -8.06 10.56
C ARG A 29 -4.77 -8.84 10.21
N ALA A 30 -4.76 -10.16 10.39
CA ALA A 30 -3.66 -11.03 10.02
C ALA A 30 -3.37 -10.99 8.50
N ALA A 31 -4.41 -11.07 7.67
CA ALA A 31 -4.26 -10.98 6.22
C ALA A 31 -3.76 -9.60 5.78
N LEU A 32 -4.24 -8.52 6.41
CA LEU A 32 -3.76 -7.17 6.16
C LEU A 32 -2.28 -7.03 6.52
N TYR A 33 -1.86 -7.51 7.70
CA TYR A 33 -0.44 -7.50 8.10
C TYR A 33 0.42 -8.34 7.16
N ALA A 34 -0.07 -9.49 6.70
CA ALA A 34 0.64 -10.32 5.74
C ALA A 34 0.84 -9.59 4.40
N GLU A 35 -0.17 -8.89 3.89
CA GLU A 35 -0.03 -8.11 2.67
C GLU A 35 0.86 -6.88 2.84
N ILE A 36 0.77 -6.18 3.97
CA ILE A 36 1.69 -5.08 4.29
C ILE A 36 3.13 -5.57 4.42
N GLY A 37 3.35 -6.74 5.04
CA GLY A 37 4.67 -7.35 5.18
C GLY A 37 5.31 -7.76 3.84
N LYS A 38 4.49 -8.03 2.81
CA LYS A 38 4.96 -8.29 1.44
C LYS A 38 5.37 -7.02 0.70
N LEU A 39 5.01 -5.84 1.18
CA LEU A 39 5.38 -4.57 0.55
C LEU A 39 6.82 -4.21 0.89
N SER A 40 7.72 -4.45 -0.06
CA SER A 40 9.08 -3.95 0.01
C SER A 40 9.20 -2.56 -0.61
N LYS A 41 10.24 -1.79 -0.25
CA LYS A 41 10.55 -0.48 -0.85
C LYS A 41 10.48 -0.49 -2.39
N PRO A 42 11.01 -1.48 -3.14
CA PRO A 42 10.89 -1.51 -4.59
C PRO A 42 9.46 -1.79 -5.08
N ILE A 43 8.65 -2.57 -4.35
CA ILE A 43 7.24 -2.82 -4.70
C ILE A 43 6.43 -1.54 -4.51
N ILE A 44 6.64 -0.84 -3.39
CA ILE A 44 6.01 0.45 -3.12
C ILE A 44 6.40 1.46 -4.20
N ALA A 45 7.67 1.48 -4.61
CA ALA A 45 8.17 2.32 -5.69
C ALA A 45 7.60 1.95 -7.08
N SER A 46 7.26 0.67 -7.31
CA SER A 46 6.60 0.24 -8.54
C SER A 46 5.11 0.60 -8.55
N ILE A 47 4.45 0.67 -7.39
CA ILE A 47 3.04 1.03 -7.26
C ILE A 47 2.88 2.55 -7.30
N ALA A 48 3.71 3.27 -6.54
CA ALA A 48 3.74 4.71 -6.52
C ALA A 48 4.46 5.23 -7.76
N ARG A 49 3.79 6.02 -8.62
CA ARG A 49 4.47 6.61 -9.79
C ARG A 49 5.73 7.38 -9.36
N ARG A 50 6.81 7.29 -10.15
CA ARG A 50 8.13 7.93 -9.91
C ARG A 50 8.03 9.40 -9.46
N GLN A 51 7.10 10.15 -10.03
CA GLN A 51 6.83 11.56 -9.69
C GLN A 51 6.48 11.77 -8.21
N TYR A 52 5.82 10.83 -7.56
CA TYR A 52 5.43 10.97 -6.16
C TYR A 52 6.49 10.44 -5.18
N ILE A 53 7.35 9.52 -5.62
CA ILE A 53 8.50 9.08 -4.82
C ILE A 53 9.45 10.26 -4.61
N LEU A 54 9.69 11.03 -5.68
CA LEU A 54 10.51 12.24 -5.61
C LEU A 54 9.90 13.31 -4.69
N VAL A 55 8.57 13.49 -4.73
CA VAL A 55 7.88 14.39 -3.80
C VAL A 55 8.01 13.91 -2.35
N ALA A 56 7.81 12.62 -2.08
CA ALA A 56 7.93 12.06 -0.72
C ALA A 56 9.36 12.19 -0.16
N LEU A 57 10.39 11.94 -0.99
CA LEU A 57 11.79 12.13 -0.61
C LEU A 57 12.15 13.60 -0.40
N SER A 58 11.59 14.49 -1.22
CA SER A 58 11.77 15.94 -1.07
C SER A 58 11.15 16.46 0.23
N VAL A 59 10.01 15.89 0.67
CA VAL A 59 9.36 16.26 1.94
C VAL A 59 10.07 15.65 3.15
N ALA A 60 10.63 14.44 3.02
CA ALA A 60 11.39 13.79 4.09
C ALA A 60 12.80 14.37 4.32
N SER A 61 13.26 15.29 3.46
CA SER A 61 14.56 15.96 3.58
C SER A 61 14.47 17.33 4.26
N PHE A 62 13.40 17.59 5.02
CA PHE A 62 13.21 18.76 5.88
C PHE A 62 12.99 18.35 7.34
#